data_AF-A0A0D8BFG8-F1
#
_entry.id   AF-A0A0D8BFG8-F1
#
_cell.length_a   1.000
_cell.length_b   1.000
_cell.length_c   1.000
_cell.angle_alpha   90.00
_cell.angle_beta   90.00
_cell.angle_gamma   90.00
#
_symmetry.space_group_name_H-M   'P 1'
#
loop_
_entity.id
_entity.type
_entity.pdbx_description
1 polymer ?
#
loop_
_entity_poly.entity_id
_entity_poly.type
_entity_poly.pdbx_seq_one_letter_code
_entity_poly.pdbx_strand_id
1 'polypeptide(L)'
;MDRDRPQSWVVRSAVPGFLPSVSAFRFTNSFDVQPLLALRLPGLPWGLGIGDASRGLCGGMIFAVRDLFEAGLAVPPDVEPPRRGSPLYGYLVRRLLASFDLPRGVARYYGLMRAADAYPQPRRGGAWWPGASRPDRRSSASASCGSAADPRGSTADGPGSVPNRPGSAPGRPGSALGRLGVGLRSLADEWPRIRLDLDSGRLAPVGVITVHSADPLQLGLNHQVLAYAYDQVDMAVTLRVYDPNTPLERADDVTMSFDLASAGGAPGRVRISHSIAIGGRPVRAFFHSRYRWADPRPALRAHAAGSH
;
A
#
# COMPACT_ATOMS: atom_id res chain seq x y z
N MET A 1 48.32 -2.47 7.88
CA MET A 1 47.22 -2.81 8.82
C MET A 1 46.19 -1.71 8.68
N ASP A 2 45.13 -2.00 7.93
CA ASP A 2 44.10 -1.04 7.50
C ASP A 2 43.17 -0.73 8.69
N ARG A 3 43.37 0.42 9.34
CA ARG A 3 42.64 0.88 10.54
C ARG A 3 41.52 1.88 10.24
N ASP A 4 41.23 2.16 8.97
CA ASP A 4 40.32 3.26 8.56
C ASP A 4 39.02 2.81 7.88
N ARG A 5 38.64 1.52 7.94
CA ARG A 5 37.29 1.13 7.52
C ARG A 5 36.25 1.56 8.56
N PRO A 6 35.24 2.38 8.22
CA PRO A 6 34.15 2.67 9.13
C PRO A 6 33.45 1.36 9.50
N GLN A 7 33.22 1.15 10.79
CA GLN A 7 32.48 -0.01 11.28
C GLN A 7 31.03 0.09 10.80
N SER A 8 30.58 -0.89 10.03
CA SER A 8 29.16 -0.99 9.66
C SER A 8 28.34 -1.44 10.86
N TRP A 9 27.18 -0.83 11.05
CA TRP A 9 26.27 -1.19 12.12
C TRP A 9 25.29 -2.26 11.64
N VAL A 10 25.13 -3.32 12.42
CA VAL A 10 24.24 -4.44 12.09
C VAL A 10 23.14 -4.57 13.13
N VAL A 11 21.89 -4.61 12.67
CA VAL A 11 20.70 -4.91 13.49
C VAL A 11 19.99 -6.09 12.89
N ARG A 12 19.49 -6.97 13.76
CA ARG A 12 18.70 -8.12 13.35
C ARG A 12 17.56 -8.31 14.32
N SER A 13 16.42 -8.72 13.81
CA SER A 13 15.34 -9.26 14.63
C SER A 13 14.66 -10.40 13.90
N ALA A 14 14.17 -11.38 14.65
CA ALA A 14 13.38 -12.49 14.17
C ALA A 14 12.31 -12.84 15.20
N VAL A 15 11.12 -13.19 14.72
CA VAL A 15 10.03 -13.68 15.58
C VAL A 15 10.43 -15.05 16.13
N PRO A 16 10.56 -15.21 17.46
CA PRO A 16 11.03 -16.45 18.05
C PRO A 16 10.12 -17.63 17.70
N GLY A 17 10.71 -18.75 17.25
CA GLY A 17 9.99 -19.98 16.97
C GLY A 17 9.19 -19.99 15.66
N PHE A 18 9.23 -18.93 14.85
CA PHE A 18 8.60 -18.93 13.53
C PHE A 18 9.60 -19.23 12.43
N LEU A 19 9.29 -20.24 11.61
CA LEU A 19 9.97 -20.50 10.35
C LEU A 19 8.94 -20.99 9.32
N PRO A 20 8.87 -20.42 8.11
CA PRO A 20 7.85 -20.79 7.12
C PRO A 20 7.74 -22.30 6.86
N SER A 21 8.86 -23.01 6.72
CA SER A 21 8.91 -24.46 6.46
C SER A 21 8.26 -25.33 7.55
N VAL A 22 8.15 -24.80 8.78
CA VAL A 22 7.58 -25.51 9.95
C VAL A 22 6.21 -24.97 10.32
N SER A 23 6.04 -23.65 10.23
CA SER A 23 4.88 -22.92 10.77
C SER A 23 3.81 -22.56 9.74
N ALA A 24 4.09 -22.68 8.44
CA ALA A 24 3.15 -22.33 7.37
C ALA A 24 2.49 -23.56 6.73
N PHE A 25 1.44 -23.33 5.95
CA PHE A 25 0.75 -24.39 5.20
C PHE A 25 1.71 -25.11 4.25
N ARG A 26 1.51 -26.42 4.06
CA ARG A 26 2.35 -27.26 3.18
C ARG A 26 1.94 -27.21 1.71
N PHE A 27 0.86 -26.51 1.39
CA PHE A 27 0.40 -26.26 0.04
C PHE A 27 0.63 -24.80 -0.34
N THR A 28 0.86 -24.56 -1.63
CA THR A 28 0.97 -23.21 -2.18
C THR A 28 -0.41 -22.59 -2.41
N ASN A 29 -0.42 -21.27 -2.60
CA ASN A 29 -1.58 -20.48 -2.97
C ASN A 29 -2.04 -20.76 -4.42
N SER A 30 -2.54 -21.97 -4.65
CA SER A 30 -3.04 -22.44 -5.94
C SER A 30 -4.44 -23.02 -5.75
N PHE A 31 -5.46 -22.18 -5.82
CA PHE A 31 -6.85 -22.58 -5.66
C PHE A 31 -7.58 -22.52 -7.00
N ASP A 32 -8.64 -23.30 -7.16
CA ASP A 32 -9.49 -23.24 -8.36
C ASP A 32 -9.97 -21.79 -8.61
N VAL A 33 -9.67 -21.29 -9.82
CA VAL A 33 -9.99 -19.95 -10.32
C VAL A 33 -11.50 -19.72 -10.24
N GLN A 34 -11.94 -18.82 -9.35
CA GLN A 34 -13.35 -18.39 -9.28
C GLN A 34 -13.42 -16.89 -8.99
N PRO A 35 -14.49 -16.18 -9.44
CA PRO A 35 -14.71 -14.78 -9.12
C PRO A 35 -15.01 -14.63 -7.63
N LEU A 36 -13.95 -14.50 -6.84
CA LEU A 36 -14.01 -14.28 -5.40
C LEU A 36 -14.43 -12.83 -5.15
N LEU A 37 -15.75 -12.64 -5.07
CA LEU A 37 -16.40 -11.53 -4.39
C LEU A 37 -16.37 -10.16 -5.09
N ALA A 38 -17.47 -9.82 -5.77
CA ALA A 38 -17.81 -8.43 -6.06
C ALA A 38 -18.24 -7.73 -4.75
N LEU A 39 -17.29 -7.08 -4.09
CA LEU A 39 -17.57 -6.38 -2.83
C LEU A 39 -18.35 -5.09 -3.09
N ARG A 40 -19.67 -5.13 -2.87
CA ARG A 40 -20.54 -3.94 -2.97
C ARG A 40 -20.32 -3.07 -1.73
N LEU A 41 -19.49 -2.03 -1.86
CA LEU A 41 -19.29 -1.03 -0.80
C LEU A 41 -20.58 -0.19 -0.59
N PRO A 42 -21.04 0.03 0.66
CA PRO A 42 -22.17 0.91 0.94
C PRO A 42 -21.88 2.35 0.47
N GLY A 43 -22.76 2.92 -0.34
CA GLY A 43 -22.68 4.33 -0.79
C GLY A 43 -22.10 4.57 -2.19
N LEU A 44 -21.63 3.53 -2.91
CA LEU A 44 -21.27 3.64 -4.33
C LEU A 44 -22.29 2.88 -5.20
N PRO A 45 -22.93 3.52 -6.20
CA PRO A 45 -23.92 2.86 -7.07
C PRO A 45 -23.31 1.77 -7.97
N TRP A 46 -22.00 1.77 -8.13
CA TRP A 46 -21.22 0.73 -8.80
C TRP A 46 -20.49 -0.06 -7.72
N GLY A 47 -20.87 -1.32 -7.50
CA GLY A 47 -20.06 -2.20 -6.69
C GLY A 47 -18.65 -2.20 -7.26
N LEU A 48 -17.67 -1.72 -6.47
CA LEU A 48 -16.26 -1.87 -6.81
C LEU A 48 -16.01 -3.37 -6.78
N GLY A 49 -16.19 -4.03 -7.92
CA GLY A 49 -15.77 -5.40 -8.11
C GLY A 49 -14.34 -5.46 -7.65
N ILE A 50 -14.11 -6.04 -6.47
CA ILE A 50 -12.76 -6.32 -6.04
C ILE A 50 -12.26 -7.28 -7.11
N GLY A 51 -11.30 -6.78 -7.87
CA GLY A 51 -10.83 -7.43 -9.08
C GLY A 51 -10.56 -8.89 -8.85
N ASP A 52 -10.88 -9.67 -9.87
CA ASP A 52 -10.47 -11.06 -10.11
C ASP A 52 -9.62 -11.68 -8.99
N ALA A 53 -10.24 -11.99 -7.83
CA ALA A 53 -9.58 -12.71 -6.75
C ALA A 53 -9.40 -14.19 -7.10
N SER A 54 -9.53 -14.54 -8.38
CA SER A 54 -9.26 -15.85 -8.94
C SER A 54 -7.77 -16.23 -8.92
N ARG A 55 -6.89 -15.32 -8.48
CA ARG A 55 -5.44 -15.55 -8.36
C ARG A 55 -4.99 -16.03 -6.96
N GLY A 56 -5.95 -16.47 -6.14
CA GLY A 56 -5.70 -17.19 -4.89
C GLY A 56 -6.05 -16.42 -3.61
N LEU A 57 -5.73 -17.03 -2.48
CA LEU A 57 -6.03 -16.64 -1.11
C LEU A 57 -4.79 -16.19 -0.31
N CYS A 58 -3.75 -15.63 -0.93
CA CYS A 58 -2.49 -15.28 -0.25
C CYS A 58 -2.69 -14.48 1.05
N GLY A 59 -3.56 -13.46 1.03
CA GLY A 59 -3.94 -12.69 2.22
C GLY A 59 -4.61 -13.52 3.30
N GLY A 60 -5.49 -14.45 2.89
CA GLY A 60 -6.13 -15.39 3.80
C GLY A 60 -5.16 -16.38 4.43
N MET A 61 -4.22 -16.88 3.63
CA MET A 61 -3.18 -17.81 4.10
C MET A 61 -2.24 -17.15 5.11
N ILE A 62 -1.73 -15.94 4.85
CA ILE A 62 -0.83 -15.29 5.82
C ILE A 62 -1.54 -14.93 7.13
N PHE A 63 -2.82 -14.52 7.06
CA PHE A 63 -3.60 -14.22 8.27
C PHE A 63 -3.90 -15.48 9.07
N ALA A 64 -4.24 -16.58 8.39
CA ALA A 64 -4.46 -17.88 9.02
C ALA A 64 -3.19 -18.47 9.65
N VAL A 65 -2.04 -18.41 8.94
CA VAL A 65 -0.74 -18.83 9.50
C VAL A 65 -0.41 -18.04 10.76
N ARG A 66 -0.65 -16.71 10.75
CA ARG A 66 -0.44 -15.88 11.94
C ARG A 66 -1.39 -16.25 13.08
N ASP A 67 -2.68 -16.49 12.80
CA ASP A 67 -3.66 -16.91 13.81
C ASP A 67 -3.25 -18.23 14.48
N LEU A 68 -2.80 -19.21 13.68
CA LEU A 68 -2.32 -20.53 14.12
C LEU A 68 -1.07 -20.41 15.00
N PHE A 69 -0.09 -19.64 14.52
CA PHE A 69 1.16 -19.42 15.24
C PHE A 69 0.94 -18.72 16.58
N GLU A 70 0.15 -17.64 16.61
CA GLU A 70 -0.19 -16.92 17.84
C GLU A 70 -1.02 -17.78 18.82
N ALA A 71 -1.75 -18.77 18.32
CA ALA A 71 -2.49 -19.74 19.13
C ALA A 71 -1.64 -20.95 19.59
N GLY A 72 -0.38 -21.06 19.17
CA GLY A 72 0.47 -22.22 19.45
C GLY A 72 -0.03 -23.52 18.81
N LEU A 73 -0.74 -23.42 17.68
CA LEU A 73 -1.34 -24.57 17.00
C LEU A 73 -0.50 -24.99 15.81
N ALA A 74 -0.38 -26.31 15.62
CA ALA A 74 0.19 -26.86 14.41
C ALA A 74 -0.71 -26.54 13.19
N VAL A 75 -0.07 -26.29 12.06
CA VAL A 75 -0.78 -26.21 10.78
C VAL A 75 -1.38 -27.57 10.40
N PRO A 76 -2.51 -27.61 9.67
CA PRO A 76 -3.02 -28.83 9.09
C PRO A 76 -1.94 -29.56 8.26
N PRO A 77 -1.87 -30.90 8.33
CA PRO A 77 -0.84 -31.67 7.62
C PRO A 77 -1.09 -31.75 6.11
N ASP A 78 -2.24 -31.24 5.63
CA ASP A 78 -2.66 -31.20 4.24
C ASP A 78 -1.56 -30.61 3.34
N VAL A 79 -1.18 -31.37 2.30
CA VAL A 79 -0.22 -30.95 1.26
C VAL A 79 -0.90 -30.43 0.00
N GLU A 80 -2.22 -30.57 -0.07
CA GLU A 80 -3.06 -30.03 -1.14
C GLU A 80 -3.93 -28.88 -0.62
N PRO A 81 -4.19 -27.85 -1.43
CA PRO A 81 -5.09 -26.76 -1.06
C PRO A 81 -6.50 -27.29 -0.73
N PRO A 82 -7.15 -26.77 0.33
CA PRO A 82 -8.48 -27.22 0.71
C PRO A 82 -9.50 -26.96 -0.39
N ARG A 83 -10.31 -27.97 -0.70
CA ARG A 83 -11.38 -27.88 -1.70
C ARG A 83 -12.38 -26.78 -1.33
N ARG A 84 -12.96 -26.14 -2.34
CA ARG A 84 -14.05 -25.19 -2.14
C ARG A 84 -15.20 -25.83 -1.34
N GLY A 85 -15.78 -25.05 -0.44
CA GLY A 85 -16.87 -25.50 0.43
C GLY A 85 -16.39 -26.24 1.68
N SER A 86 -15.12 -26.65 1.75
CA SER A 86 -14.55 -27.20 2.97
C SER A 86 -14.47 -26.13 4.09
N PRO A 87 -14.50 -26.54 5.36
CA PRO A 87 -14.36 -25.62 6.49
C PRO A 87 -13.05 -24.81 6.46
N LEU A 88 -11.92 -25.44 6.09
CA LEU A 88 -10.64 -24.76 6.00
C LEU A 88 -10.62 -23.73 4.87
N TYR A 89 -11.15 -24.06 3.68
CA TYR A 89 -11.31 -23.09 2.59
C TYR A 89 -12.15 -21.88 3.03
N GLY A 90 -13.30 -22.13 3.67
CA GLY A 90 -14.16 -21.06 4.18
C GLY A 90 -13.46 -20.17 5.20
N TYR A 91 -12.59 -20.72 6.03
CA TYR A 91 -11.75 -19.95 6.95
C TYR A 91 -10.72 -19.08 6.22
N LEU A 92 -9.99 -19.64 5.26
CA LEU A 92 -9.04 -18.88 4.44
C LEU A 92 -9.72 -17.71 3.71
N VAL A 93 -10.93 -17.92 3.17
CA VAL A 93 -11.72 -16.84 2.54
C VAL A 93 -12.09 -15.76 3.55
N ARG A 94 -12.58 -16.11 4.75
CA ARG A 94 -12.88 -15.11 5.80
C ARG A 94 -11.64 -14.28 6.17
N ARG A 95 -10.48 -14.93 6.26
CA ARG A 95 -9.21 -14.27 6.53
C ARG A 95 -8.72 -13.42 5.36
N LEU A 96 -8.98 -13.83 4.12
CA LEU A 96 -8.71 -12.99 2.94
C LEU A 96 -9.50 -11.69 3.02
N LEU A 97 -10.80 -11.74 3.33
CA LEU A 97 -11.62 -10.54 3.48
C LEU A 97 -11.14 -9.64 4.62
N ALA A 98 -10.73 -10.24 5.74
CA ALA A 98 -10.13 -9.49 6.85
C ALA A 98 -8.81 -8.80 6.45
N SER A 99 -7.99 -9.43 5.61
CA SER A 99 -6.71 -8.88 5.15
C SER A 99 -6.84 -7.61 4.31
N PHE A 100 -8.00 -7.39 3.69
CA PHE A 100 -8.30 -6.19 2.92
C PHE A 100 -8.80 -5.01 3.78
N ASP A 101 -9.00 -5.18 5.09
CA ASP A 101 -9.42 -4.15 6.08
C ASP A 101 -10.45 -3.15 5.53
N LEU A 102 -11.58 -3.64 5.02
CA LEU A 102 -12.54 -2.81 4.30
C LEU A 102 -13.14 -1.70 5.19
N PRO A 103 -13.34 -0.48 4.65
CA PRO A 103 -12.94 -0.03 3.32
C PRO A 103 -11.48 0.46 3.23
N ARG A 104 -10.78 0.58 4.37
CA ARG A 104 -9.50 1.28 4.49
C ARG A 104 -8.36 0.59 3.73
N GLY A 105 -8.21 -0.73 3.86
CA GLY A 105 -7.13 -1.47 3.21
C GLY A 105 -7.28 -1.46 1.68
N VAL A 106 -8.49 -1.66 1.16
CA VAL A 106 -8.76 -1.51 -0.28
C VAL A 106 -8.46 -0.09 -0.78
N ALA A 107 -8.87 0.95 -0.04
CA ALA A 107 -8.50 2.33 -0.36
C ALA A 107 -6.97 2.53 -0.34
N ARG A 108 -6.26 1.87 0.57
CA ARG A 108 -4.78 1.88 0.65
C ARG A 108 -4.17 1.28 -0.61
N TYR A 109 -4.62 0.10 -1.04
CA TYR A 109 -4.17 -0.52 -2.30
C TYR A 109 -4.40 0.42 -3.48
N TYR A 110 -5.62 0.95 -3.67
CA TYR A 110 -5.90 1.84 -4.79
C TYR A 110 -5.05 3.12 -4.77
N GLY A 111 -4.89 3.73 -3.60
CA GLY A 111 -4.06 4.92 -3.44
C GLY A 111 -2.60 4.65 -3.83
N LEU A 112 -2.04 3.51 -3.44
CA LEU A 112 -0.67 3.12 -3.78
C LEU A 112 -0.52 2.67 -5.23
N MET A 113 -1.48 1.90 -5.76
CA MET A 113 -1.51 1.49 -7.16
C MET A 113 -1.49 2.70 -8.09
N ARG A 114 -2.30 3.74 -7.81
CA ARG A 114 -2.42 4.94 -8.65
C ARG A 114 -1.24 5.90 -8.55
N ALA A 115 -0.55 5.92 -7.41
CA ALA A 115 0.48 6.91 -7.14
C ALA A 115 1.69 6.77 -8.07
N ALA A 116 2.38 7.88 -8.34
CA ALA A 116 3.58 7.90 -9.15
C ALA A 116 4.77 7.18 -8.47
N ASP A 117 5.62 6.56 -9.28
CA ASP A 117 6.87 5.92 -8.83
C ASP A 117 7.95 6.94 -8.44
N ALA A 118 7.94 8.09 -9.11
CA ALA A 118 8.74 9.26 -8.77
C ALA A 118 7.96 10.52 -9.16
N TYR A 119 8.07 11.58 -8.36
CA TYR A 119 7.56 12.90 -8.75
C TYR A 119 8.69 13.71 -9.39
N PRO A 120 8.44 14.41 -10.51
CA PRO A 120 9.40 15.35 -11.06
C PRO A 120 9.69 16.46 -10.05
N GLN A 121 10.97 16.82 -9.90
CA GLN A 121 11.34 18.07 -9.23
C GLN A 121 10.72 19.24 -10.02
N PRO A 122 10.17 20.27 -9.36
CA PRO A 122 10.00 21.57 -10.02
C PRO A 122 11.37 21.98 -10.58
N ARG A 123 11.43 22.39 -11.86
CA ARG A 123 12.67 22.93 -12.42
C ARG A 123 13.13 24.06 -11.49
N ARG A 124 14.34 23.96 -10.93
CA ARG A 124 15.01 25.13 -10.33
C ARG A 124 15.23 26.12 -11.47
N GLY A 125 14.32 27.08 -11.62
CA GLY A 125 14.35 28.05 -12.71
C GLY A 125 12.95 28.57 -13.00
N GLY A 126 12.53 29.55 -12.21
CA GLY A 126 11.22 30.18 -12.31
C GLY A 126 10.69 30.54 -10.93
N ALA A 127 11.47 31.30 -10.17
CA ALA A 127 10.82 32.11 -9.14
C ALA A 127 9.77 32.97 -9.86
N TRP A 128 8.58 33.01 -9.31
CA TRP A 128 7.55 33.96 -9.71
C TRP A 128 7.40 34.87 -8.51
N TRP A 129 7.93 36.08 -8.63
CA TRP A 129 7.81 37.14 -7.64
C TRP A 129 6.50 37.87 -7.91
N PRO A 130 5.54 37.93 -6.97
CA PRO A 130 4.40 38.82 -7.12
C PRO A 130 4.94 40.25 -6.95
N GLY A 131 5.12 40.98 -8.05
CA GLY A 131 5.57 42.37 -8.01
C GLY A 131 6.31 42.90 -9.24
N ALA A 132 6.60 42.09 -10.26
CA ALA A 132 7.20 42.60 -11.50
C ALA A 132 6.11 43.13 -12.45
N SER A 133 5.94 44.44 -12.46
CA SER A 133 5.12 45.20 -13.41
C SER A 133 5.44 44.76 -14.84
N ARG A 134 4.40 44.44 -15.62
CA ARG A 134 4.51 44.23 -17.07
C ARG A 134 5.08 45.51 -17.71
N PRO A 135 6.06 45.43 -18.63
CA PRO A 135 6.41 46.59 -19.41
C PRO A 135 5.28 46.91 -20.39
N ASP A 136 4.78 48.13 -20.28
CA ASP A 136 3.83 48.75 -21.20
C ASP A 136 4.35 48.64 -22.64
N ARG A 137 3.54 48.01 -23.49
CA ARG A 137 3.73 48.07 -24.94
C ARG A 137 2.82 49.16 -25.47
N ARG A 138 3.30 50.41 -25.47
CA ARG A 138 2.73 51.49 -26.29
C ARG A 138 3.10 51.24 -27.74
N SER A 139 2.09 51.15 -28.60
CA SER A 139 2.19 51.59 -29.98
C SER A 139 0.83 52.19 -30.40
N SER A 140 0.96 53.38 -30.94
CA SER A 140 0.01 54.43 -31.33
C SER A 140 -0.90 54.13 -32.51
N ALA A 141 -2.11 54.74 -32.51
CA ALA A 141 -2.79 55.48 -33.60
C ALA A 141 -4.30 55.61 -33.23
N SER A 142 -4.82 56.75 -32.75
CA SER A 142 -5.28 57.98 -33.46
C SER A 142 -6.62 57.84 -34.21
N ALA A 143 -7.68 58.49 -33.68
CA ALA A 143 -8.86 59.12 -34.33
C ALA A 143 -10.04 59.11 -33.30
N SER A 144 -10.32 60.19 -32.56
CA SER A 144 -11.01 61.45 -32.89
C SER A 144 -12.55 61.44 -32.67
N CYS A 145 -12.97 62.24 -31.69
CA CYS A 145 -14.13 63.17 -31.64
C CYS A 145 -15.59 62.70 -31.44
N GLY A 146 -16.26 63.40 -30.50
CA GLY A 146 -17.72 63.60 -30.37
C GLY A 146 -18.28 63.31 -28.95
N SER A 147 -18.36 64.28 -28.02
CA SER A 147 -19.56 65.09 -27.64
C SER A 147 -20.83 64.26 -27.35
N ALA A 148 -21.68 64.50 -26.35
CA ALA A 148 -21.83 65.46 -25.25
C ALA A 148 -23.03 65.01 -24.36
N ALA A 149 -23.22 65.69 -23.22
CA ALA A 149 -24.47 65.92 -22.48
C ALA A 149 -24.82 65.06 -21.23
N ASP A 150 -24.82 65.80 -20.13
CA ASP A 150 -25.39 65.70 -18.77
C ASP A 150 -26.95 65.71 -18.77
N PRO A 151 -27.68 65.74 -17.61
CA PRO A 151 -27.76 64.81 -16.48
C PRO A 151 -29.26 64.54 -16.06
N ARG A 152 -29.46 63.97 -14.86
CA ARG A 152 -30.66 63.99 -13.95
C ARG A 152 -31.35 62.64 -13.72
N GLY A 153 -31.55 62.30 -12.44
CA GLY A 153 -32.48 61.26 -11.99
C GLY A 153 -32.22 60.86 -10.55
N SER A 154 -33.12 61.26 -9.65
CA SER A 154 -33.04 61.26 -8.19
C SER A 154 -33.61 59.98 -7.53
N THR A 155 -33.40 59.86 -6.21
CA THR A 155 -34.10 59.03 -5.20
C THR A 155 -33.84 57.51 -5.21
N ALA A 156 -33.90 56.74 -4.13
CA ALA A 156 -33.84 56.91 -2.67
C ALA A 156 -33.78 55.47 -2.06
N ASP A 157 -33.25 55.35 -0.85
CA ASP A 157 -33.51 54.36 0.21
C ASP A 157 -33.21 52.84 0.04
N GLY A 158 -32.60 52.27 1.10
CA GLY A 158 -31.95 50.95 1.20
C GLY A 158 -32.87 49.75 1.50
N PRO A 159 -32.46 48.72 2.29
CA PRO A 159 -31.19 48.46 2.99
C PRO A 159 -30.50 47.12 2.62
N GLY A 160 -29.19 47.04 2.89
CA GLY A 160 -28.52 45.86 3.45
C GLY A 160 -28.60 44.52 2.70
N SER A 161 -28.09 44.45 1.46
CA SER A 161 -27.81 43.17 0.80
C SER A 161 -26.44 42.64 1.22
N VAL A 162 -26.43 41.51 1.93
CA VAL A 162 -25.22 40.74 2.27
C VAL A 162 -24.47 40.36 0.98
N PRO A 163 -23.19 40.72 0.79
CA PRO A 163 -22.45 40.24 -0.37
C PRO A 163 -22.14 38.76 -0.21
N ASN A 164 -22.66 38.02 -1.18
CA ASN A 164 -22.25 36.68 -1.58
C ASN A 164 -20.70 36.55 -1.49
N ARG A 165 -20.19 35.64 -0.66
CA ARG A 165 -18.76 35.23 -0.68
C ARG A 165 -18.59 34.16 -1.76
N PRO A 166 -17.94 34.43 -2.91
CA PRO A 166 -17.29 33.36 -3.65
C PRO A 166 -15.89 33.17 -3.06
N GLY A 167 -15.53 31.93 -2.75
CA GLY A 167 -14.17 31.62 -2.32
C GLY A 167 -14.12 30.55 -1.26
N SER A 168 -14.42 29.33 -1.67
CA SER A 168 -13.90 28.12 -1.02
C SER A 168 -12.41 28.33 -0.76
N ALA A 169 -12.01 28.34 0.51
CA ALA A 169 -10.62 28.45 0.89
C ALA A 169 -9.81 27.35 0.17
N PRO A 170 -8.66 27.67 -0.45
CA PRO A 170 -7.81 26.67 -1.06
C PRO A 170 -7.39 25.65 0.01
N GLY A 171 -7.60 24.37 -0.31
CA GLY A 171 -7.32 23.26 0.58
C GLY A 171 -5.90 23.33 1.14
N ARG A 172 -5.79 22.97 2.43
CA ARG A 172 -4.52 22.86 3.15
C ARG A 172 -3.45 22.21 2.26
N PRO A 173 -2.23 22.79 2.14
CA PRO A 173 -1.17 22.17 1.36
C PRO A 173 -0.86 20.79 1.93
N GLY A 174 -0.94 19.77 1.08
CA GLY A 174 -0.60 18.40 1.43
C GLY A 174 0.80 18.35 2.03
N SER A 175 0.97 17.54 3.09
CA SER A 175 2.25 17.33 3.76
C SER A 175 3.35 17.01 2.75
N ALA A 176 4.60 17.38 3.05
CA ALA A 176 5.75 17.17 2.17
C ALA A 176 5.89 15.70 1.66
N LEU A 177 5.34 14.74 2.39
CA LEU A 177 5.27 13.31 2.05
C LEU A 177 4.35 13.00 0.86
N GLY A 178 3.33 13.82 0.60
CA GLY A 178 2.40 13.64 -0.53
C GLY A 178 3.05 13.82 -1.92
N ARG A 179 4.28 14.36 -1.96
CA ARG A 179 5.09 14.54 -3.17
C ARG A 179 6.21 13.50 -3.31
N LEU A 180 6.27 12.50 -2.44
CA LEU A 180 7.24 11.40 -2.55
C LEU A 180 6.68 10.28 -3.44
N GLY A 181 7.56 9.65 -4.22
CA GLY A 181 7.23 8.43 -4.97
C GLY A 181 6.74 7.31 -4.06
N VAL A 182 5.94 6.38 -4.60
CA VAL A 182 5.24 5.37 -3.78
C VAL A 182 6.18 4.44 -3.00
N GLY A 183 7.34 4.10 -3.58
CA GLY A 183 8.37 3.33 -2.88
C GLY A 183 8.96 4.07 -1.68
N LEU A 184 9.26 5.37 -1.83
CA LEU A 184 9.79 6.20 -0.73
C LEU A 184 8.80 6.29 0.44
N ARG A 185 7.50 6.43 0.15
CA ARG A 185 6.47 6.41 1.20
C ARG A 185 6.41 5.06 1.94
N SER A 186 6.67 3.96 1.24
CA SER A 186 6.74 2.63 1.89
C SER A 186 7.91 2.56 2.88
N LEU A 187 9.10 3.02 2.46
CA LEU A 187 10.29 3.05 3.31
C LEU A 187 10.13 4.01 4.49
N ALA A 188 9.54 5.19 4.28
CA ALA A 188 9.40 6.20 5.32
C ALA A 188 8.28 5.86 6.34
N ASP A 189 7.11 5.44 5.86
CA ASP A 189 5.91 5.32 6.70
C ASP A 189 5.64 3.88 7.18
N GLU A 190 6.05 2.87 6.41
CA GLU A 190 5.61 1.48 6.62
C GLU A 190 6.71 0.60 7.20
N TRP A 191 7.97 0.80 6.78
CA TRP A 191 9.09 0.07 7.38
C TRP A 191 9.18 0.23 8.91
N PRO A 192 9.08 1.44 9.52
CA PRO A 192 9.14 1.57 10.97
C PRO A 192 8.06 0.77 11.71
N ARG A 193 6.87 0.60 11.11
CA ARG A 193 5.78 -0.20 11.71
C ARG A 193 6.05 -1.69 11.61
N ILE A 194 6.55 -2.16 10.47
CA ILE A 194 6.96 -3.56 10.27
C ILE A 194 8.10 -3.90 11.24
N ARG A 195 9.11 -3.03 11.33
CA ARG A 195 10.22 -3.17 12.28
C ARG A 195 9.71 -3.24 13.72
N LEU A 196 8.81 -2.35 14.12
CA LEU A 196 8.25 -2.35 15.48
C LEU A 196 7.58 -3.68 15.82
N ASP A 197 6.82 -4.29 14.89
CA ASP A 197 6.23 -5.60 15.11
C ASP A 197 7.29 -6.68 15.28
N LEU A 198 8.29 -6.73 14.39
CA LEU A 198 9.37 -7.73 14.44
C LEU A 198 10.24 -7.58 15.69
N ASP A 199 10.61 -6.35 16.07
CA ASP A 199 11.33 -6.02 17.31
C ASP A 199 10.52 -6.39 18.56
N SER A 200 9.19 -6.43 18.44
CA SER A 200 8.28 -6.89 19.51
C SER A 200 7.99 -8.40 19.47
N GLY A 201 8.65 -9.17 18.61
CA GLY A 201 8.41 -10.60 18.44
C GLY A 201 7.05 -10.93 17.81
N ARG A 202 6.46 -10.02 17.03
CA ARG A 202 5.19 -10.24 16.31
C ARG A 202 5.42 -10.35 14.81
N LEU A 203 4.74 -11.30 14.17
CA LEU A 203 4.69 -11.41 12.71
C LEU A 203 4.01 -10.18 12.11
N ALA A 204 4.51 -9.69 10.97
CA ALA A 204 3.99 -8.48 10.33
C ALA A 204 3.40 -8.80 8.94
N PRO A 205 2.06 -8.79 8.77
CA PRO A 205 1.43 -8.90 7.47
C PRO A 205 1.77 -7.69 6.59
N VAL A 206 2.19 -7.94 5.36
CA VAL A 206 2.63 -6.90 4.43
C VAL A 206 1.86 -7.04 3.12
N GLY A 207 1.18 -5.95 2.72
CA GLY A 207 0.64 -5.80 1.37
C GLY A 207 1.74 -5.35 0.42
N VAL A 208 1.86 -6.02 -0.73
CA VAL A 208 2.89 -5.81 -1.75
C VAL A 208 2.24 -5.26 -3.02
N ILE A 209 2.67 -4.08 -3.44
CA ILE A 209 2.13 -3.39 -4.62
C ILE A 209 3.02 -3.66 -5.83
N THR A 210 2.44 -4.29 -6.86
CA THR A 210 3.17 -4.70 -8.07
C THR A 210 2.80 -3.87 -9.29
N VAL A 211 1.54 -3.41 -9.35
CA VAL A 211 0.97 -2.77 -10.54
C VAL A 211 0.82 -1.27 -10.35
N HIS A 212 1.04 -0.52 -11.45
CA HIS A 212 0.63 0.88 -11.57
C HIS A 212 -0.67 0.91 -12.37
N SER A 213 -1.79 1.10 -11.68
CA SER A 213 -3.09 1.11 -12.35
C SER A 213 -4.12 1.92 -11.55
N ALA A 214 -5.05 2.52 -12.29
CA ALA A 214 -6.26 3.12 -11.74
C ALA A 214 -7.47 2.17 -11.80
N ASP A 215 -7.32 1.03 -12.46
CA ASP A 215 -8.35 0.02 -12.64
C ASP A 215 -8.50 -0.83 -11.37
N PRO A 216 -9.66 -0.80 -10.71
CA PRO A 216 -9.89 -1.57 -9.51
C PRO A 216 -9.89 -3.09 -9.74
N LEU A 217 -10.14 -3.53 -10.98
CA LEU A 217 -10.12 -4.94 -11.34
C LEU A 217 -8.71 -5.55 -11.31
N GLN A 218 -7.67 -4.71 -11.22
CA GLN A 218 -6.28 -5.14 -11.10
C GLN A 218 -5.81 -5.30 -9.66
N LEU A 219 -6.69 -5.15 -8.66
CA LEU A 219 -6.34 -5.31 -7.25
C LEU A 219 -5.69 -6.68 -6.98
N GLY A 220 -6.22 -7.75 -7.59
CA GLY A 220 -5.72 -9.13 -7.48
C GLY A 220 -4.35 -9.35 -8.14
N LEU A 221 -3.77 -8.36 -8.81
CA LEU A 221 -2.39 -8.41 -9.29
C LEU A 221 -1.38 -8.07 -8.18
N ASN A 222 -1.82 -7.43 -7.11
CA ASN A 222 -0.99 -7.23 -5.93
C ASN A 222 -0.85 -8.53 -5.14
N HIS A 223 0.00 -8.52 -4.12
CA HIS A 223 0.30 -9.72 -3.35
C HIS A 223 0.35 -9.43 -1.86
N GLN A 224 0.31 -10.47 -1.03
CA GLN A 224 0.42 -10.36 0.43
C GLN A 224 1.40 -11.39 0.96
N VAL A 225 2.31 -10.96 1.83
CA VAL A 225 3.36 -11.78 2.46
C VAL A 225 3.38 -11.53 3.97
N LEU A 226 4.01 -12.42 4.74
CA LEU A 226 4.14 -12.30 6.19
C LEU A 226 5.61 -12.14 6.58
N ALA A 227 6.02 -10.93 6.98
CA ALA A 227 7.37 -10.72 7.46
C ALA A 227 7.57 -11.35 8.83
N TYR A 228 8.70 -12.03 9.01
CA TYR A 228 9.04 -12.75 10.24
C TYR A 228 10.45 -12.45 10.77
N ALA A 229 11.32 -11.86 9.95
CA ALA A 229 12.63 -11.41 10.39
C ALA A 229 13.17 -10.29 9.51
N TYR A 230 14.21 -9.61 9.98
CA TYR A 230 15.01 -8.72 9.17
C TYR A 230 16.48 -8.71 9.58
N ASP A 231 17.32 -8.43 8.59
CA ASP A 231 18.71 -8.05 8.74
C ASP A 231 18.87 -6.62 8.21
N GLN A 232 19.49 -5.73 8.97
CA GLN A 232 19.82 -4.36 8.54
C GLN A 232 21.32 -4.13 8.72
N VAL A 233 21.99 -3.73 7.64
CA VAL A 233 23.40 -3.30 7.64
C VAL A 233 23.41 -1.84 7.19
N ASP A 234 23.76 -0.96 8.11
CA ASP A 234 23.65 0.50 7.95
C ASP A 234 22.23 0.89 7.48
N MET A 235 22.08 1.29 6.22
CA MET A 235 20.80 1.68 5.63
C MET A 235 20.17 0.58 4.76
N ALA A 236 20.90 -0.49 4.45
CA ALA A 236 20.39 -1.61 3.67
C ALA A 236 19.59 -2.56 4.57
N VAL A 237 18.33 -2.81 4.22
CA VAL A 237 17.42 -3.71 4.93
C VAL A 237 17.10 -4.91 4.04
N THR A 238 17.12 -6.10 4.63
CA THR A 238 16.61 -7.34 4.06
C THR A 238 15.57 -7.92 4.99
N LEU A 239 14.30 -7.92 4.56
CA LEU A 239 13.22 -8.63 5.22
C LEU A 239 13.22 -10.09 4.78
N ARG A 240 12.99 -10.99 5.73
CA ARG A 240 12.58 -12.37 5.45
C ARG A 240 11.08 -12.49 5.60
N VAL A 241 10.43 -13.10 4.61
CA VAL A 241 8.98 -13.15 4.51
C VAL A 241 8.51 -14.58 4.21
N TYR A 242 7.38 -14.99 4.78
CA TYR A 242 6.62 -16.11 4.25
C TYR A 242 5.78 -15.62 3.06
N ASP A 243 6.00 -16.25 1.91
CA ASP A 243 5.24 -16.05 0.68
C ASP A 243 4.39 -17.30 0.38
N PRO A 244 3.05 -17.21 0.46
CA PRO A 244 2.16 -18.33 0.15
C PRO A 244 2.29 -18.92 -1.26
N ASN A 245 2.87 -18.19 -2.21
CA ASN A 245 3.09 -18.68 -3.57
C ASN A 245 4.38 -19.51 -3.71
N THR A 246 5.27 -19.49 -2.71
CA THR A 246 6.55 -20.20 -2.76
C THR A 246 6.39 -21.62 -2.20
N PRO A 247 6.88 -22.66 -2.90
CA PRO A 247 6.90 -24.04 -2.39
C PRO A 247 7.63 -24.18 -1.06
N LEU A 248 7.19 -25.13 -0.23
CA LEU A 248 7.65 -25.30 1.15
C LEU A 248 9.17 -25.47 1.26
N GLU A 249 9.78 -26.14 0.29
CA GLU A 249 11.23 -26.45 0.25
C GLU A 249 12.10 -25.20 0.15
N ARG A 250 11.53 -24.07 -0.31
CA ARG A 250 12.21 -22.78 -0.44
C ARG A 250 11.55 -21.69 0.40
N ALA A 251 10.60 -22.04 1.27
CA ALA A 251 9.78 -21.07 1.98
C ALA A 251 10.60 -20.18 2.95
N ASP A 252 11.74 -20.68 3.44
CA ASP A 252 12.58 -19.99 4.41
C ASP A 252 13.51 -18.95 3.76
N ASP A 253 13.74 -19.05 2.45
CA ASP A 253 14.72 -18.24 1.70
C ASP A 253 14.10 -17.01 1.03
N VAL A 254 12.80 -16.76 1.24
CA VAL A 254 12.10 -15.66 0.57
C VAL A 254 12.42 -14.33 1.24
N THR A 255 12.92 -13.37 0.43
CA THR A 255 13.38 -12.08 0.91
C THR A 255 12.81 -10.91 0.13
N MET A 256 12.79 -9.76 0.78
CA MET A 256 12.53 -8.45 0.17
C MET A 256 13.53 -7.43 0.74
N SER A 257 14.31 -6.80 -0.12
CA SER A 257 15.41 -5.91 0.25
C SER A 257 15.25 -4.51 -0.33
N PHE A 258 15.63 -3.50 0.44
CA PHE A 258 15.58 -2.08 0.06
C PHE A 258 16.62 -1.28 0.84
N ASP A 259 16.97 -0.09 0.34
CA ASP A 259 17.96 0.80 0.96
C ASP A 259 17.30 2.09 1.46
N LEU A 260 17.39 2.34 2.76
CA LEU A 260 16.86 3.51 3.43
C LEU A 260 17.59 4.80 3.03
N ALA A 261 18.82 4.74 2.52
CA ALA A 261 19.51 5.91 1.97
C ALA A 261 18.76 6.48 0.76
N SER A 262 18.03 5.62 0.03
CA SER A 262 17.13 6.05 -1.05
C SER A 262 16.01 6.96 -0.53
N ALA A 263 15.60 6.81 0.73
CA ALA A 263 14.61 7.68 1.36
C ALA A 263 15.11 9.11 1.59
N GLY A 264 16.44 9.31 1.65
CA GLY A 264 17.08 10.57 2.05
C GLY A 264 17.67 11.42 0.92
N GLY A 265 17.86 10.91 -0.30
CA GLY A 265 18.60 11.68 -1.30
C GLY A 265 18.66 11.09 -2.70
N ALA A 266 17.60 11.27 -3.50
CA ALA A 266 17.60 11.55 -4.95
C ALA A 266 16.16 11.39 -5.48
N PRO A 267 15.73 12.21 -6.46
CA PRO A 267 14.44 12.04 -7.13
C PRO A 267 14.49 10.82 -8.06
N GLY A 268 14.38 9.62 -7.49
CA GLY A 268 14.47 8.37 -8.20
C GLY A 268 13.48 7.33 -7.67
N ARG A 269 13.16 6.35 -8.52
CA ARG A 269 12.39 5.17 -8.13
C ARG A 269 13.20 4.38 -7.11
N VAL A 270 12.64 4.09 -5.94
CA VAL A 270 13.28 3.19 -4.97
C VAL A 270 13.37 1.80 -5.60
N ARG A 271 14.55 1.20 -5.53
CA ARG A 271 14.73 -0.20 -5.91
C ARG A 271 14.39 -1.10 -4.73
N ILE A 272 13.35 -1.91 -4.89
CA ILE A 272 13.00 -3.00 -3.98
C ILE A 272 13.31 -4.30 -4.73
N SER A 273 14.32 -5.04 -4.28
CA SER A 273 14.67 -6.36 -4.81
C SER A 273 13.95 -7.44 -4.00
N HIS A 274 13.55 -8.55 -4.60
CA HIS A 274 12.85 -9.62 -3.89
C HIS A 274 12.99 -10.98 -4.60
N SER A 275 12.74 -12.05 -3.85
CA SER A 275 12.55 -13.41 -4.38
C SER A 275 11.09 -13.91 -4.33
N ILE A 276 10.15 -13.04 -3.91
CA ILE A 276 8.71 -13.34 -3.83
C ILE A 276 8.18 -13.88 -5.18
N ALA A 277 7.44 -14.99 -5.14
CA ALA A 277 6.88 -15.70 -6.30
C ALA A 277 5.64 -14.99 -6.87
N ILE A 278 5.85 -13.79 -7.40
CA ILE A 278 4.84 -12.98 -8.08
C ILE A 278 5.03 -12.96 -9.61
N GLY A 279 5.62 -14.00 -10.19
CA GLY A 279 5.76 -14.14 -11.66
C GLY A 279 6.64 -13.07 -12.30
N GLY A 280 7.74 -12.70 -11.64
CA GLY A 280 8.71 -11.72 -12.14
C GLY A 280 8.25 -10.26 -12.13
N ARG A 281 7.02 -9.97 -11.67
CA ARG A 281 6.53 -8.59 -11.51
C ARG A 281 7.38 -7.84 -10.47
N PRO A 282 7.64 -6.53 -10.68
CA PRO A 282 8.40 -5.74 -9.72
C PRO A 282 7.57 -5.46 -8.45
N VAL A 283 8.26 -5.13 -7.35
CA VAL A 283 7.66 -4.48 -6.18
C VAL A 283 7.87 -2.98 -6.29
N ARG A 284 6.76 -2.24 -6.43
CA ARG A 284 6.76 -0.76 -6.48
C ARG A 284 6.73 -0.14 -5.09
N ALA A 285 6.02 -0.79 -4.18
CA ALA A 285 5.76 -0.34 -2.83
C ALA A 285 5.26 -1.50 -1.96
N PHE A 286 5.25 -1.27 -0.65
CA PHE A 286 4.66 -2.18 0.32
C PHE A 286 3.99 -1.38 1.44
N PHE A 287 3.14 -2.03 2.22
CA PHE A 287 2.56 -1.41 3.41
C PHE A 287 2.27 -2.42 4.51
N HIS A 288 2.30 -1.96 5.76
CA HIS A 288 1.92 -2.76 6.90
C HIS A 288 0.40 -2.98 6.91
N SER A 289 -0.03 -4.23 6.81
CA SER A 289 -1.45 -4.59 6.80
C SER A 289 -1.97 -4.71 8.22
N ARG A 290 -3.11 -4.06 8.49
CA ARG A 290 -3.77 -4.15 9.78
C ARG A 290 -4.23 -5.59 10.04
N TYR A 291 -3.82 -6.14 11.17
CA TYR A 291 -4.20 -7.48 11.58
C TYR A 291 -5.16 -7.46 12.77
N ARG A 292 -6.09 -8.42 12.78
CA ARG A 292 -6.96 -8.75 13.91
C ARG A 292 -7.00 -10.27 14.04
N TRP A 293 -6.55 -10.78 15.18
CA TRP A 293 -6.57 -12.21 15.48
C TRP A 293 -7.98 -12.79 15.37
N ALA A 294 -8.10 -14.00 14.85
CA ALA A 294 -9.33 -14.79 14.86
C ALA A 294 -9.03 -16.22 15.29
N ASP A 295 -9.88 -16.81 16.14
CA ASP A 295 -9.67 -18.17 16.64
C ASP A 295 -9.76 -19.20 15.49
N PRO A 296 -8.67 -19.94 15.17
CA PRO A 296 -8.68 -20.94 14.11
C PRO A 296 -9.37 -22.25 14.53
N ARG A 297 -9.53 -22.52 15.83
CA ARG A 297 -9.97 -23.84 16.35
C ARG A 297 -11.30 -24.33 15.80
N PRO A 298 -12.35 -23.50 15.62
CA PRO A 298 -13.61 -23.96 15.05
C PRO A 298 -13.44 -24.50 13.62
N ALA A 299 -12.63 -23.81 12.80
CA ALA A 299 -12.38 -24.22 11.42
C ALA A 299 -11.54 -25.49 11.35
N LEU A 300 -10.51 -25.61 12.19
CA LEU A 300 -9.66 -26.81 12.26
C LEU A 300 -10.45 -28.05 12.72
N ARG A 301 -11.30 -27.90 13.74
CA ARG A 301 -12.16 -29.00 14.23
C ARG A 301 -13.12 -29.49 13.15
N ALA A 302 -13.77 -28.55 12.45
CA ALA A 302 -14.66 -28.88 11.35
C ALA A 302 -13.92 -29.51 10.15
N HIS A 303 -12.71 -29.03 9.83
CA HIS A 303 -11.86 -29.62 8.79
C HIS A 303 -11.51 -31.06 9.11
N ALA A 304 -11.00 -31.33 10.32
CA ALA A 304 -10.65 -32.68 10.75
C ALA A 304 -11.86 -33.65 10.74
N ALA A 305 -13.05 -33.17 11.12
CA ALA A 305 -14.28 -33.98 11.11
C ALA A 305 -14.78 -34.32 9.69
N GLY A 306 -14.45 -33.51 8.68
CA GLY A 306 -14.86 -33.72 7.28
C GLY A 306 -13.83 -34.46 6.42
N SER A 307 -12.66 -34.79 6.98
CA SER A 307 -11.58 -35.53 6.32
C SER A 307 -11.66 -37.06 6.53
N HIS A 308 -12.69 -37.54 7.23
CA HIS A 308 -12.98 -38.96 7.48
C HIS A 308 -14.07 -39.50 6.56
#